data_AF-A0A2R4FKH2-F1
#
_entry.id   AF-A0A2R4FKH2-F1
#
_cell.length_a   1.000
_cell.length_b   1.000
_cell.length_c   1.000
_cell.angle_alpha   90.00
_cell.angle_beta   90.00
_cell.angle_gamma   90.00
#
_symmetry.space_group_name_H-M   'P 1'
#
loop_
_entity.id
_entity.type
_entity.pdbx_description
1 polymer ?
#
loop_
_entity_poly.entity_id
_entity_poly.type
_entity_poly.pdbx_seq_one_letter_code
_entity_poly.pdbx_strand_id
1 'polypeptide(L)'
;MGEQTTVTVRVTGGFGQAQNFSGLHQEGCGNPSFGLVQIRVGAAGNVSSVSFRYRVSTAVPFDGSGSARTIGSDRGTWLASLGPFRAEPRNSAGGTITITATAKFKDGSTRTARTSTPLKACQR
;
A
#
# COMPACT_ATOMS: atom_id res chain seq x y z
N MET A 1 11.39 -7.00 29.02
CA MET A 1 10.18 -6.37 28.44
C MET A 1 10.26 -6.53 26.94
N GLY A 2 9.42 -7.39 26.35
CA GLY A 2 9.47 -7.65 24.91
C GLY A 2 8.85 -6.50 24.13
N GLU A 3 9.63 -5.88 23.26
CA GLU A 3 9.15 -4.86 22.33
C GLU A 3 7.97 -5.45 21.53
N GLN A 4 6.78 -4.86 21.68
CA GLN A 4 5.59 -5.39 21.03
C GLN A 4 5.75 -5.17 19.52
N THR A 5 6.02 -6.24 18.78
CA THR A 5 6.19 -6.19 17.33
C THR A 5 4.91 -5.71 16.65
N THR A 6 4.86 -4.42 16.33
CA THR A 6 3.76 -3.79 15.62
C THR A 6 4.07 -3.70 14.14
N VAL A 7 3.06 -3.96 13.31
CA VAL A 7 3.09 -3.66 11.87
C VAL A 7 2.05 -2.58 11.63
N THR A 8 2.44 -1.51 10.97
CA THR A 8 1.53 -0.46 10.54
C THR A 8 1.68 -0.25 9.05
N VAL A 9 0.57 0.01 8.36
CA VAL A 9 0.56 0.27 6.92
C VAL A 9 -0.13 1.60 6.67
N ARG A 10 0.51 2.44 5.86
CA ARG A 10 0.01 3.74 5.40
C ARG A 10 0.14 3.81 3.88
N VAL A 11 -0.72 4.60 3.28
CA VAL A 11 -0.73 4.84 1.84
C VAL A 11 -0.69 6.33 1.62
N THR A 12 0.18 6.77 0.73
CA THR A 12 0.29 8.18 0.33
C THR A 12 0.12 8.20 -1.19
N GLY A 13 -0.74 9.08 -1.71
CA GLY A 13 -0.81 9.29 -3.15
C GLY A 13 0.32 10.19 -3.62
N GLY A 14 0.73 10.03 -4.89
CA GLY A 14 1.82 10.82 -5.47
C GLY A 14 3.21 10.46 -4.94
N PHE A 15 4.23 10.71 -5.76
CA PHE A 15 5.63 10.58 -5.37
C PHE A 15 5.99 11.73 -4.40
N GLY A 16 5.98 11.47 -3.10
CA GLY A 16 6.85 12.20 -2.15
C GLY A 16 6.29 13.38 -1.37
N GLN A 17 4.97 13.56 -1.21
CA GLN A 17 4.45 14.57 -0.26
C GLN A 17 3.45 13.94 0.72
N ALA A 18 3.86 13.88 1.99
CA ALA A 18 3.00 13.53 3.12
C ALA A 18 2.08 14.72 3.47
N GLN A 19 1.18 15.09 2.56
CA GLN A 19 0.05 15.96 2.87
C GLN A 19 -1.21 15.11 2.97
N ASN A 20 -2.18 15.54 3.78
CA ASN A 20 -3.41 14.82 4.11
C ASN A 20 -4.11 14.24 2.87
N PHE A 21 -3.76 12.99 2.52
CA PHE A 21 -4.22 12.35 1.32
C PHE A 21 -5.60 11.77 1.56
N SER A 22 -6.62 12.38 0.94
CA SER A 22 -8.00 11.90 1.01
C SER A 22 -8.31 10.77 0.02
N GLY A 23 -7.32 10.27 -0.74
CA GLY A 23 -7.46 9.15 -1.69
C GLY A 23 -6.47 9.19 -2.86
N LEU A 24 -6.31 8.07 -3.58
CA LEU A 24 -5.51 8.00 -4.81
C LEU A 24 -6.29 8.56 -6.00
N HIS A 25 -5.67 9.42 -6.80
CA HIS A 25 -6.29 10.00 -8.00
C HIS A 25 -6.16 9.07 -9.20
N GLN A 26 -7.20 9.02 -10.03
CA GLN A 26 -7.17 8.36 -11.34
C GLN A 26 -6.88 9.40 -12.43
N GLU A 27 -5.76 9.25 -13.12
CA GLU A 27 -5.40 10.12 -14.24
C GLU A 27 -6.14 9.70 -15.52
N GLY A 28 -6.80 10.65 -16.19
CA GLY A 28 -7.21 10.52 -17.59
C GLY A 28 -8.17 9.37 -17.96
N CYS A 29 -8.92 8.80 -17.01
CA CYS A 29 -9.92 7.74 -17.22
C CYS A 29 -9.38 6.56 -18.06
N GLY A 30 -8.08 6.30 -17.94
CA GLY A 30 -7.34 5.57 -18.97
C GLY A 30 -5.83 5.53 -18.74
N ASN A 31 -5.28 6.39 -17.86
CA ASN A 31 -3.89 6.30 -17.42
C ASN A 31 -3.79 5.57 -16.07
N PRO A 32 -2.80 4.68 -15.91
CA PRO A 32 -2.57 3.99 -14.67
C PRO A 32 -2.25 4.94 -13.51
N SER A 33 -2.97 4.78 -12.40
CA SER A 33 -2.67 5.53 -11.16
C SER A 33 -1.52 4.88 -10.39
N PHE A 34 -0.80 5.70 -9.62
CA PHE A 34 0.26 5.27 -8.72
C PHE A 34 0.04 5.77 -7.29
N GLY A 35 0.45 4.97 -6.32
CA GLY A 35 0.54 5.35 -4.91
C GLY A 35 1.78 4.77 -4.25
N LEU A 36 2.13 5.29 -3.08
CA LEU A 36 3.22 4.78 -2.25
C LEU A 36 2.63 4.08 -1.03
N VAL A 37 3.00 2.83 -0.81
CA VAL A 37 2.71 2.08 0.41
C VAL A 37 3.91 2.19 1.34
N GLN A 38 3.69 2.70 2.54
CA GLN A 38 4.68 2.72 3.61
C GLN A 38 4.27 1.75 4.70
N ILE A 39 5.15 0.80 5.00
CA ILE A 39 4.95 -0.21 6.04
C ILE A 39 6.03 0.00 7.10
N ARG A 40 5.62 0.19 8.36
CA ARG A 40 6.56 0.27 9.49
C ARG A 40 6.43 -0.96 10.36
N VAL A 41 7.58 -1.50 10.77
CA VAL A 41 7.66 -2.68 11.63
C VAL A 41 8.55 -2.37 12.84
N GLY A 42 8.03 -2.51 14.06
CA GLY A 42 8.78 -2.21 15.30
C GLY A 42 10.05 -3.07 15.46
N ALA A 43 9.95 -4.39 15.28
CA ALA A 43 11.07 -5.32 15.40
C ALA A 43 11.83 -5.55 14.08
N ALA A 44 12.26 -4.47 13.44
CA ALA A 44 12.75 -4.48 12.07
C ALA A 44 13.99 -5.36 11.80
N GLY A 45 14.90 -5.49 12.79
CA GLY A 45 16.09 -6.36 12.67
C GLY A 45 15.76 -7.86 12.50
N ASN A 46 14.54 -8.24 12.89
CA ASN A 46 14.03 -9.62 12.84
C ASN A 46 13.16 -9.89 11.62
N VAL A 47 12.93 -8.90 10.76
CA VAL A 47 12.11 -9.05 9.54
C VAL A 47 12.95 -9.72 8.44
N SER A 48 12.40 -10.74 7.81
CA SER A 48 12.98 -11.43 6.65
C SER A 48 12.45 -10.86 5.33
N SER A 49 11.15 -10.57 5.27
CA SER A 49 10.54 -9.92 4.10
C SER A 49 9.25 -9.20 4.48
N VAL A 50 8.91 -8.19 3.67
CA VAL A 50 7.63 -7.49 3.76
C VAL A 50 6.98 -7.50 2.38
N SER A 51 5.72 -7.88 2.35
CA SER A 51 4.90 -7.90 1.14
C SER A 51 3.56 -7.23 1.43
N PHE A 52 2.82 -6.91 0.38
CA PHE A 52 1.46 -6.45 0.49
C PHE A 52 0.60 -7.04 -0.61
N ARG A 53 -0.69 -7.15 -0.32
CA ARG A 53 -1.74 -7.40 -1.28
C ARG A 53 -2.79 -6.31 -1.18
N TYR A 54 -3.48 -6.04 -2.25
CA TYR A 54 -4.57 -5.09 -2.26
C TYR A 54 -5.73 -5.57 -3.11
N ARG A 55 -6.92 -5.09 -2.75
CA ARG A 55 -8.17 -5.27 -3.50
C ARG A 55 -8.79 -3.91 -3.72
N VAL A 56 -9.16 -3.63 -4.97
CA VAL A 56 -9.87 -2.42 -5.37
C VAL A 56 -11.31 -2.78 -5.63
N SER A 57 -12.21 -2.22 -4.82
CA SER A 57 -13.65 -2.37 -4.93
C SER A 57 -14.23 -1.20 -5.72
N THR A 58 -14.28 -1.36 -7.04
CA THR A 58 -14.89 -0.46 -8.04
C THR A 58 -16.02 -1.21 -8.77
N ALA A 59 -16.61 -0.61 -9.82
CA ALA A 59 -17.60 -1.29 -10.67
C ALA A 59 -17.05 -2.55 -11.36
N VAL A 60 -15.76 -2.54 -11.73
CA VAL A 60 -15.00 -3.71 -12.19
C VAL A 60 -13.85 -3.95 -11.19
N PRO A 61 -14.07 -4.77 -10.14
CA PRO A 61 -13.08 -5.02 -9.10
C PRO A 61 -11.82 -5.71 -9.62
N PHE A 62 -10.68 -5.42 -8.99
CA PHE A 62 -9.42 -6.09 -9.29
C PHE A 62 -8.52 -6.19 -8.05
N ASP A 63 -7.59 -7.13 -8.10
CA ASP A 63 -6.61 -7.38 -7.04
C ASP A 63 -5.19 -7.13 -7.54
N GLY A 64 -4.26 -6.93 -6.61
CA GLY A 64 -2.84 -6.90 -6.91
C GLY A 64 -1.98 -7.13 -5.69
N SER A 65 -0.67 -7.22 -5.90
CA SER A 65 0.29 -7.47 -4.83
C SER A 65 1.67 -6.97 -5.20
N GLY A 66 2.54 -6.85 -4.19
CA GLY A 66 3.94 -6.52 -4.40
C GLY A 66 4.80 -6.75 -3.17
N SER A 67 6.10 -6.65 -3.36
CA SER A 67 7.10 -6.72 -2.29
C SER A 67 7.55 -5.33 -1.92
N ALA A 68 7.65 -5.05 -0.62
CA ALA A 68 8.22 -3.80 -0.13
C ALA A 68 9.74 -3.94 0.03
N ARG A 69 10.45 -2.83 -0.08
CA ARG A 69 11.90 -2.74 0.14
C ARG A 69 12.17 -1.78 1.29
N THR A 70 13.16 -2.10 2.12
CA THR A 70 13.59 -1.19 3.18
C THR A 70 14.25 0.05 2.58
N ILE A 71 14.00 1.22 3.17
CA ILE A 71 14.71 2.46 2.84
C ILE A 71 15.56 2.87 4.03
N GLY A 72 16.81 3.21 3.75
CA GLY A 72 17.74 3.74 4.74
C GLY A 72 18.39 2.67 5.64
N SER A 73 19.30 3.15 6.47
CA SER A 73 19.97 2.39 7.54
C SER A 73 19.00 1.99 8.67
N ASP A 74 17.89 2.72 8.79
CA ASP A 74 16.88 2.53 9.81
C ASP A 74 15.91 1.46 9.33
N ARG A 75 16.27 0.19 9.57
CA ARG A 75 15.58 -1.03 9.09
C ARG A 75 14.06 -1.11 9.38
N GLY A 76 13.48 -0.14 10.10
CA GLY A 76 12.09 0.00 10.53
C GLY A 76 11.05 0.31 9.45
N THR A 77 11.45 0.93 8.33
CA THR A 77 10.51 1.40 7.29
C THR A 77 10.74 0.69 5.96
N TRP A 78 9.63 0.26 5.36
CA TRP A 78 9.58 -0.43 4.08
C TRP A 78 8.64 0.32 3.13
N LEU A 79 9.05 0.47 1.87
CA LEU A 79 8.27 1.11 0.82
C LEU A 79 7.95 0.16 -0.32
N ALA A 80 6.78 0.34 -0.90
CA ALA A 80 6.43 -0.24 -2.18
C ALA A 80 5.59 0.73 -3.01
N SER A 81 5.66 0.60 -4.33
CA SER A 81 4.72 1.25 -5.23
C SER A 81 3.42 0.44 -5.28
N LEU A 82 2.30 1.13 -5.19
CA LEU A 82 0.95 0.63 -5.42
C LEU A 82 0.53 1.02 -6.83
N GLY A 83 0.17 0.04 -7.66
CA GLY A 83 -0.03 0.23 -9.10
C GLY A 83 1.26 -0.01 -9.91
N PRO A 84 1.29 0.31 -11.21
CA PRO A 84 0.23 0.94 -12.00
C PRO A 84 -1.07 0.13 -12.01
N PHE A 85 -2.22 0.79 -11.88
CA PHE A 85 -3.52 0.12 -12.07
C PHE A 85 -3.87 0.01 -13.55
N ARG A 86 -4.49 -1.10 -13.96
CA ARG A 86 -4.98 -1.24 -15.33
C ARG A 86 -6.02 -0.14 -15.62
N ALA A 87 -5.86 0.52 -16.75
CA ALA A 87 -6.85 1.44 -17.31
C ALA A 87 -8.20 0.73 -17.50
N GLU A 88 -9.26 1.24 -16.86
CA GLU A 88 -10.62 0.71 -16.97
C GLU A 88 -11.63 1.87 -16.88
N PRO A 89 -12.17 2.36 -18.01
CA PRO A 89 -13.12 3.46 -18.03
C PRO A 89 -14.38 3.22 -17.16
N ARG A 90 -14.79 1.96 -16.98
CA ARG A 90 -15.91 1.60 -16.10
C ARG A 90 -15.63 1.87 -14.62
N ASN A 91 -14.35 2.02 -14.24
CA ASN A 91 -13.93 2.39 -12.89
C ASN A 91 -13.79 3.90 -12.68
N SER A 92 -14.28 4.72 -13.62
CA SER A 92 -14.24 6.19 -13.56
C SER A 92 -14.85 6.81 -12.31
N ALA A 93 -15.83 6.16 -11.65
CA ALA A 93 -16.39 6.63 -10.38
C ALA A 93 -15.45 6.44 -9.18
N GLY A 94 -14.37 5.66 -9.33
CA GLY A 94 -13.49 5.28 -8.23
C GLY A 94 -14.10 4.19 -7.35
N GLY A 95 -13.59 4.05 -6.14
CA GLY A 95 -13.95 2.99 -5.22
C GLY A 95 -13.08 2.94 -3.98
N THR A 96 -13.08 1.81 -3.27
CA THR A 96 -12.24 1.63 -2.06
C THR A 96 -11.11 0.68 -2.35
N ILE A 97 -9.88 1.07 -2.02
CA ILE A 97 -8.71 0.21 -2.03
C ILE A 97 -8.48 -0.30 -0.61
N THR A 98 -8.56 -1.61 -0.41
CA THR A 98 -8.10 -2.26 0.80
C THR A 98 -6.69 -2.77 0.58
N ILE A 99 -5.76 -2.47 1.49
CA ILE A 99 -4.39 -3.00 1.47
C ILE A 99 -4.12 -3.80 2.73
N THR A 100 -3.56 -5.00 2.55
CA THR A 100 -3.06 -5.84 3.64
C THR A 100 -1.55 -6.00 3.46
N ALA A 101 -0.78 -5.46 4.40
CA ALA A 101 0.65 -5.70 4.52
C ALA A 101 0.89 -6.96 5.35
N THR A 102 1.92 -7.72 4.99
CA THR A 102 2.39 -8.91 5.70
C THR A 102 3.89 -8.80 5.90
N ALA A 103 4.32 -8.78 7.15
CA ALA A 103 5.73 -8.92 7.52
C ALA A 103 6.00 -10.36 7.96
N LYS A 104 7.00 -10.98 7.34
CA LYS A 104 7.54 -12.29 7.75
C LYS A 104 8.79 -12.05 8.59
N PHE A 105 8.89 -12.73 9.72
CA PHE A 105 10.02 -12.65 10.63
C PHE A 105 10.97 -13.83 10.40
N LYS A 106 12.20 -13.72 10.90
CA LYS A 106 13.24 -14.76 10.80
C LYS A 106 12.91 -16.01 11.63
N ASP A 107 12.09 -15.86 12.67
CA ASP A 107 11.55 -16.96 13.47
C ASP A 107 10.40 -17.73 12.74
N GLY A 108 10.06 -17.32 11.51
CA GLY A 108 8.99 -17.91 10.71
C GLY A 108 7.59 -17.33 11.01
N SER A 109 7.44 -16.54 12.07
CA SER A 109 6.17 -15.89 12.40
C SER A 109 5.79 -14.84 11.36
N THR A 110 4.50 -14.54 11.29
CA THR A 110 3.99 -13.49 10.40
C THR A 110 3.11 -12.52 11.19
N ARG A 111 3.14 -11.26 10.79
CA ARG A 111 2.24 -10.22 11.30
C ARG A 111 1.65 -9.46 10.12
N THR A 112 0.38 -9.08 10.25
CA THR A 112 -0.32 -8.35 9.21
C THR A 112 -0.84 -7.03 9.73
N ALA A 113 -0.98 -6.07 8.81
CA ALA A 113 -1.64 -4.81 9.06
C ALA A 113 -2.53 -4.48 7.87
N ARG A 114 -3.67 -3.84 8.13
CA ARG A 114 -4.63 -3.48 7.09
C ARG A 114 -4.91 -1.99 7.14
N THR A 115 -5.04 -1.39 5.96
CA THR A 115 -5.57 -0.04 5.79
C THR A 115 -6.48 0.00 4.58
N SER A 116 -7.32 1.02 4.53
CA SER A 116 -8.16 1.30 3.38
C SER A 116 -7.99 2.76 2.98
N THR A 117 -7.98 3.03 1.68
CA THR A 117 -7.94 4.38 1.12
C THR A 117 -8.87 4.44 -0.09
N PRO A 118 -9.59 5.55 -0.30
CA PRO A 118 -10.43 5.65 -1.49
C PRO A 118 -9.56 5.84 -2.75
N LEU A 119 -9.97 5.19 -3.83
CA LEU A 119 -9.62 5.55 -5.20
C LEU A 119 -10.64 6.59 -5.64
N LYS A 120 -10.20 7.82 -5.89
CA LYS A 120 -11.08 8.91 -6.30
C LYS A 120 -11.61 8.69 -7.71
N ALA A 121 -12.74 9.32 -8.00
CA ALA A 121 -13.24 9.41 -9.35
C ALA A 121 -12.16 10.00 -10.29
N CYS A 122 -12.15 9.51 -11.52
CA CYS A 122 -11.34 10.06 -12.58
C CYS A 122 -11.67 11.55 -12.76
N GLN A 123 -10.63 12.38 -12.85
CA GLN A 123 -10.77 13.75 -13.32
C GLN A 123 -10.52 13.76 -14.83
N ARG A 124 -11.49 14.33 -15.56
CA ARG A 124 -11.37 14.58 -17.00
C ARG A 124 -10.50 15.80 -17.27
#